data_AF-A0A956LDH7-F1
#
_entry.id   AF-A0A956LDH7-F1
#
_cell.length_a   1.000
_cell.length_b   1.000
_cell.length_c   1.000
_cell.angle_alpha   90.00
_cell.angle_beta   90.00
_cell.angle_gamma   90.00
#
_symmetry.space_group_name_H-M   'P 1'
#
loop_
_entity.id
_entity.type
_entity.pdbx_description
1 polymer ?
#
loop_
_entity_poly.entity_id
_entity_poly.type
_entity_poly.pdbx_seq_one_letter_code
_entity_poly.pdbx_strand_id
1 'polypeptide(L)'
;MVVKPRGRDGAPLQETTLSLHLEQPHEPGQNLLWCVTSELALARIERALGGPLRFAAPPEDTRAALEAVARSRVDTGAIDERFYVAAAGRWSAEVDAALHAECQEKFASAAEGLVPAPGLFAYCQLRATLKFERPLDRLADPLEFGGELVHSFGLKQFAQGDPRLQSVLIHAPYHDEPDEVWARGWIVELLGAPERARVIVASVAPGATLGDTVDDVLARLRPDARDHPDSELADMESLEIPVVDIALERELLELTGLALDNEGFAGEGFGRGAQTVMFRLDENGADLKSVFALGGCATRLRRFVVDRPFLVLMLQRDGDVPLLAAWIETPELLERAAKLRVRCPESWRPERRALDLEALADKLARQRPRELEVVDGLMPRGLVPVLAQASRALAIESLHFRDVEAVGESFRALADGDWRALERLTIAYSDLSRFFGDGEDPLGPYLAACEFPKLTSLTLVHGHVGDARGLFAALPDTLTILAVEVCRLACAPEMFAEVERFPSLARVYIEEEEFSDACLEALLDRVTSSLTHLWLRSRAITDRGARALARCAALRGLKLLDLSCTAITDDGVIALAEASQLAGLRRLNLPFRRVGDRGYAALEASPYITYWLPPRH
;
A
#
# COMPACT_ATOMS: atom_id res chain seq x y z
N MET A 1 14.22 13.55 -1.15
CA MET A 1 12.80 13.75 -1.52
C MET A 1 11.95 13.29 -0.35
N VAL A 2 11.28 14.20 0.39
CA VAL A 2 10.46 13.82 1.54
C VAL A 2 9.13 13.25 1.04
N VAL A 3 8.85 11.99 1.33
CA VAL A 3 7.58 11.34 0.96
C VAL A 3 6.47 11.90 1.84
N LYS A 4 5.40 12.39 1.21
CA LYS A 4 4.18 12.83 1.90
C LYS A 4 3.46 11.63 2.53
N PRO A 5 2.93 11.76 3.76
CA PRO A 5 2.15 10.70 4.38
C PRO A 5 0.89 10.41 3.57
N ARG A 6 0.42 9.17 3.60
CA ARG A 6 -0.82 8.72 2.96
C ARG A 6 -1.93 8.57 3.98
N GLY A 7 -3.15 8.96 3.62
CA GLY A 7 -4.36 8.80 4.43
C GLY A 7 -4.97 7.39 4.35
N ARG A 8 -6.15 7.21 4.96
CA ARG A 8 -6.91 5.94 4.97
C ARG A 8 -7.22 5.36 3.59
N ASP A 9 -7.45 6.22 2.61
CA ASP A 9 -7.74 5.88 1.22
C ASP A 9 -6.46 5.58 0.40
N GLY A 10 -5.28 5.67 1.04
CA GLY A 10 -3.99 5.50 0.39
C GLY A 10 -3.53 6.73 -0.42
N ALA A 11 -4.32 7.81 -0.46
CA ALA A 11 -3.97 9.03 -1.18
C ALA A 11 -2.93 9.85 -0.39
N PRO A 12 -1.99 10.52 -1.08
CA PRO A 12 -1.01 11.38 -0.42
C PRO A 12 -1.65 12.65 0.14
N LEU A 13 -1.46 12.91 1.43
CA LEU A 13 -1.90 14.11 2.13
C LEU A 13 -0.94 15.27 1.82
N GLN A 14 -1.33 16.16 0.92
CA GLN A 14 -0.46 17.24 0.43
C GLN A 14 -0.12 18.26 1.52
N GLU A 15 -1.06 18.51 2.43
CA GLU A 15 -0.96 19.54 3.48
C GLU A 15 -0.52 18.96 4.83
N THR A 16 0.00 17.74 4.88
CA THR A 16 0.38 17.10 6.14
C THR A 16 1.83 16.62 6.11
N THR A 17 2.55 16.88 7.19
CA THR A 17 3.91 16.41 7.43
C THR A 17 3.93 15.54 8.69
N LEU A 18 4.38 14.29 8.56
CA LEU A 18 4.70 13.42 9.70
C LEU A 18 6.21 13.48 9.94
N SER A 19 6.62 14.17 11.00
CA SER A 19 8.02 14.36 11.39
C SER A 19 8.56 13.18 12.21
N LEU A 20 9.87 12.93 12.07
CA LEU A 20 10.61 11.99 12.92
C LEU A 20 11.06 12.60 14.26
N HIS A 21 11.08 13.92 14.37
CA HIS A 21 11.56 14.68 15.54
C HIS A 21 10.70 15.92 15.83
N LEU A 22 10.78 16.44 17.06
CA LEU A 22 10.06 17.64 17.47
C LEU A 22 10.61 18.95 16.88
N GLU A 23 11.87 18.98 16.45
CA GLU A 23 12.51 20.19 15.89
C GLU A 23 12.03 20.58 14.48
N GLN A 24 10.95 19.97 13.98
CA GLN A 24 10.40 20.29 12.67
C GLN A 24 9.75 21.69 12.72
N PRO A 25 10.15 22.62 11.83
CA PRO A 25 9.54 23.94 11.77
C PRO A 25 8.06 23.89 11.39
N HIS A 26 7.30 24.84 11.91
CA HIS A 26 5.93 25.08 11.44
C HIS A 26 5.95 25.70 10.05
N GLU A 27 5.08 25.21 9.17
CA GLU A 27 4.85 25.78 7.84
C GLU A 27 3.41 26.30 7.75
N PRO A 28 3.18 27.58 7.36
CA PRO A 28 1.84 28.13 7.26
C PRO A 28 0.94 27.28 6.34
N GLY A 29 -0.24 26.91 6.83
CA GLY A 29 -1.20 26.09 6.09
C GLY A 29 -0.79 24.62 5.93
N GLN A 30 0.14 24.12 6.73
CA GLN A 30 0.47 22.69 6.81
C GLN A 30 0.14 22.14 8.20
N ASN A 31 -0.42 20.93 8.23
CA ASN A 31 -0.52 20.11 9.42
C ASN A 31 0.84 19.50 9.73
N LEU A 32 1.24 19.55 11.00
CA LEU A 32 2.48 18.96 11.48
C LEU A 32 2.20 17.96 12.59
N LEU A 33 2.54 16.70 12.33
CA LEU A 33 2.37 15.59 13.26
C LEU A 33 3.74 15.02 13.65
N TRP A 34 3.87 14.59 14.90
CA TRP A 34 5.00 13.82 15.38
C TRP A 34 4.50 12.75 16.34
N CYS A 35 5.18 11.60 16.35
CA CYS A 35 4.95 10.55 17.33
C CYS A 35 6.31 9.98 17.78
N VAL A 36 6.47 9.80 19.09
CA VAL A 36 7.72 9.40 19.74
C VAL A 36 8.26 8.01 19.32
N THR A 37 7.46 7.20 18.63
CA THR A 37 7.86 5.85 18.17
C THR A 37 9.10 5.86 17.30
N SER A 38 9.31 6.91 16.49
CA SER A 38 10.53 7.08 15.70
C SER A 38 11.76 7.20 16.59
N GLU A 39 11.74 8.11 17.55
CA GLU A 39 12.89 8.40 18.41
C GLU A 39 13.18 7.27 19.39
N LEU A 40 12.15 6.58 19.92
CA LEU A 40 12.33 5.38 20.73
C LEU A 40 13.05 4.27 19.97
N ALA A 41 12.65 4.01 18.72
CA ALA A 41 13.29 3.00 17.88
C ALA A 41 14.72 3.41 17.51
N LEU A 42 14.93 4.68 17.16
CA LEU A 42 16.25 5.22 16.79
C LEU A 42 17.23 5.17 17.97
N ALA A 43 16.81 5.58 19.16
CA ALA A 43 17.63 5.45 20.37
C ALA A 43 17.99 3.99 20.68
N ARG A 44 17.06 3.05 20.40
CA ARG A 44 17.30 1.61 20.60
C ARG A 44 18.37 1.07 19.65
N ILE A 45 18.35 1.49 18.38
CA ILE A 45 19.35 1.03 17.41
C ILE A 45 20.70 1.69 17.65
N GLU A 46 20.77 2.95 18.04
CA GLU A 46 22.02 3.61 18.42
C GLU A 46 22.69 2.90 19.60
N ARG A 47 21.90 2.47 20.59
CA ARG A 47 22.40 1.64 21.69
C ARG A 47 22.96 0.30 21.19
N ALA A 48 22.32 -0.34 20.22
CA ALA A 48 22.80 -1.59 19.63
C ALA A 48 24.06 -1.41 18.77
N LEU A 49 24.24 -0.24 18.16
CA LEU A 49 25.41 0.13 17.37
C LEU A 49 26.58 0.66 18.22
N GLY A 50 26.37 0.91 19.52
CA GLY A 50 27.38 1.48 20.42
C GLY A 50 27.62 2.98 20.23
N GLY A 51 26.70 3.70 19.60
CA GLY A 51 26.83 5.13 19.31
C GLY A 51 25.79 5.64 18.31
N PRO A 52 25.82 6.94 17.97
CA PRO A 52 24.84 7.54 17.06
C PRO A 52 24.87 6.88 15.68
N LEU A 53 23.74 6.92 14.97
CA LEU A 53 23.65 6.41 13.60
C LEU A 53 24.57 7.21 12.68
N ARG A 54 25.40 6.50 11.91
CA ARG A 54 26.30 7.12 10.94
C ARG A 54 26.19 6.40 9.60
N PHE A 55 26.07 7.19 8.55
CA PHE A 55 25.86 6.69 7.18
C PHE A 55 27.04 7.07 6.28
N ALA A 56 27.47 6.12 5.45
CA ALA A 56 28.47 6.33 4.43
C ALA A 56 27.88 7.19 3.31
N ALA A 57 28.29 8.47 3.24
CA ALA A 57 27.94 9.43 2.20
C ALA A 57 26.42 9.55 1.92
N PRO A 58 25.61 10.01 2.91
CA PRO A 58 24.19 10.27 2.67
C PRO A 58 24.01 11.34 1.57
N PRO A 59 23.00 11.20 0.71
CA PRO A 59 22.59 12.25 -0.22
C PRO A 59 22.42 13.61 0.48
N GLU A 60 22.75 14.69 -0.22
CA GLU A 60 22.69 16.05 0.35
C GLU A 60 21.28 16.42 0.82
N ASP A 61 20.25 15.91 0.13
CA ASP A 61 18.84 16.12 0.47
C ASP A 61 18.34 15.30 1.66
N THR A 62 19.08 14.27 2.12
CA THR A 62 18.76 13.52 3.36
C THR A 62 19.60 13.97 4.54
N ARG A 63 20.75 14.62 4.31
CA ARG A 63 21.69 15.01 5.37
C ARG A 63 21.06 15.90 6.44
N ALA A 64 20.25 16.89 6.04
CA ALA A 64 19.57 17.79 6.97
C ALA A 64 18.58 17.05 7.88
N ALA A 65 17.82 16.09 7.33
CA ALA A 65 16.88 15.27 8.09
C ALA A 65 17.61 14.35 9.09
N LEU A 66 18.73 13.75 8.67
CA LEU A 66 19.57 12.91 9.53
C LEU A 66 20.23 13.72 10.66
N GLU A 67 20.73 14.93 10.36
CA GLU A 67 21.29 15.83 11.36
C GLU A 67 20.22 16.29 12.37
N ALA A 68 18.98 16.54 11.92
CA ALA A 68 17.90 16.96 12.80
C ALA A 68 17.45 15.83 13.74
N VAL A 69 17.36 14.59 13.23
CA VAL A 69 17.13 13.39 14.04
C VAL A 69 18.21 13.23 15.12
N ALA A 70 19.49 13.40 14.76
CA ALA A 70 20.61 13.27 15.69
C ALA A 70 20.66 14.37 16.77
N ARG A 71 19.95 15.48 16.56
CA ARG A 71 19.84 16.59 17.52
C ARG A 71 18.56 16.53 18.35
N SER A 72 17.79 15.43 18.28
CA SER A 72 16.56 15.32 19.05
C SER A 72 16.78 15.61 20.53
N ARG A 73 15.91 16.43 21.10
CA ARG A 73 15.94 16.83 22.52
C ARG A 73 15.09 15.94 23.42
N VAL A 74 14.45 14.91 22.87
CA VAL A 74 13.50 14.09 23.61
C VAL A 74 14.24 13.09 24.49
N ASP A 75 13.99 13.15 25.79
CA ASP A 75 14.42 12.13 26.74
C ASP A 75 13.53 10.89 26.62
N THR A 76 13.93 9.98 25.72
CA THR A 76 13.26 8.68 25.55
C THR A 76 13.17 7.85 26.84
N GLY A 77 14.05 8.07 27.82
CA GLY A 77 14.01 7.38 29.11
C GLY A 77 12.90 7.87 30.05
N ALA A 78 12.31 9.03 29.77
CA ALA A 78 11.18 9.57 30.52
C ALA A 78 9.83 8.95 30.09
N ILE A 79 9.79 8.22 28.98
CA ILE A 79 8.57 7.57 28.50
C ILE A 79 8.36 6.25 29.26
N ASP A 80 7.19 6.09 29.86
CA ASP A 80 6.83 4.88 30.59
C ASP A 80 6.76 3.66 29.64
N GLU A 81 7.56 2.63 29.94
CA GLU A 81 7.68 1.38 29.16
C GLU A 81 6.36 0.60 29.04
N ARG A 82 5.33 0.93 29.82
CA ARG A 82 3.99 0.35 29.68
C ARG A 82 3.27 0.82 28.41
N PHE A 83 3.67 1.95 27.83
CA PHE A 83 3.06 2.48 26.61
C PHE A 83 3.64 1.87 25.33
N TYR A 84 4.83 1.27 25.38
CA TYR A 84 5.50 0.83 24.18
C TYR A 84 6.25 -0.50 24.33
N VAL A 85 6.51 -1.12 23.19
CA VAL A 85 7.47 -2.20 22.99
C VAL A 85 8.46 -1.72 21.94
N ALA A 86 9.77 -1.75 22.26
CA ALA A 86 10.81 -1.31 21.33
C ALA A 86 12.03 -2.23 21.37
N ALA A 87 12.49 -2.63 20.20
CA ALA A 87 13.71 -3.42 20.04
C ALA A 87 14.49 -3.00 18.80
N ALA A 88 15.78 -3.26 18.80
CA ALA A 88 16.65 -3.02 17.68
C ALA A 88 17.87 -3.94 17.76
N GLY A 89 18.53 -4.15 16.62
CA GLY A 89 19.73 -4.97 16.50
C GLY A 89 19.69 -5.84 15.27
N ARG A 90 20.35 -7.00 15.32
CA ARG A 90 20.24 -8.01 14.26
C ARG A 90 18.99 -8.84 14.47
N TRP A 91 18.24 -9.01 13.40
CA TRP A 91 17.05 -9.83 13.38
C TRP A 91 17.39 -11.32 13.61
N SER A 92 16.64 -11.98 14.49
CA SER A 92 16.67 -13.42 14.70
C SER A 92 15.27 -13.93 15.04
N ALA A 93 15.04 -15.24 14.95
CA ALA A 93 13.76 -15.84 15.30
C ALA A 93 13.43 -15.66 16.79
N GLU A 94 14.45 -15.64 17.65
CA GLU A 94 14.30 -15.40 19.09
C GLU A 94 13.86 -13.96 19.38
N VAL A 95 14.43 -12.99 18.66
CA VAL A 95 14.06 -11.57 18.78
C VAL A 95 12.64 -11.34 18.28
N ASP A 96 12.26 -11.95 17.17
CA ASP A 96 10.91 -11.92 16.61
C ASP A 96 9.89 -12.47 17.62
N ALA A 97 10.12 -13.68 18.12
CA ALA A 97 9.25 -14.31 19.11
C ALA A 97 9.13 -13.49 20.40
N ALA A 98 10.24 -12.91 20.88
CA ALA A 98 10.25 -12.06 22.08
C ALA A 98 9.44 -10.77 21.87
N LEU A 99 9.59 -10.11 20.72
CA LEU A 99 8.82 -8.92 20.36
C LEU A 99 7.33 -9.21 20.28
N HIS A 100 6.95 -10.29 19.60
CA HIS A 100 5.55 -10.69 19.49
C HIS A 100 4.96 -11.06 20.86
N ALA A 101 5.71 -11.76 21.71
CA ALA A 101 5.28 -12.09 23.07
C ALA A 101 5.09 -10.84 23.93
N GLU A 102 6.03 -9.90 23.90
CA GLU A 102 5.95 -8.66 24.68
C GLU A 102 4.79 -7.77 24.22
N CYS A 103 4.58 -7.63 22.90
CA CYS A 103 3.42 -6.93 22.35
C CYS A 103 2.11 -7.61 22.74
N GLN A 104 2.06 -8.95 22.72
CA GLN A 104 0.87 -9.71 23.09
C GLN A 104 0.55 -9.53 24.57
N GLU A 105 1.56 -9.54 25.44
CA GLU A 105 1.41 -9.30 26.88
C GLU A 105 0.94 -7.87 27.18
N LYS A 106 1.58 -6.85 26.59
CA LYS A 106 1.28 -5.45 26.88
C LYS A 106 0.02 -4.92 26.19
N PHE A 107 -0.25 -5.35 24.95
CA PHE A 107 -1.24 -4.74 24.08
C PHE A 107 -2.34 -5.69 23.61
N ALA A 108 -2.30 -6.98 24.01
CA ALA A 108 -3.18 -8.02 23.48
C ALA A 108 -3.18 -8.07 21.93
N SER A 109 -2.04 -7.74 21.32
CA SER A 109 -1.83 -7.75 19.87
C SER A 109 -0.40 -8.19 19.56
N ALA A 110 -0.21 -8.90 18.45
CA ALA A 110 1.12 -9.12 17.88
C ALA A 110 1.83 -7.79 17.56
N ALA A 111 3.17 -7.83 17.46
CA ALA A 111 3.94 -6.74 16.87
C ALA A 111 3.46 -6.48 15.43
N GLU A 112 3.04 -5.26 15.13
CA GLU A 112 2.51 -4.87 13.83
C GLU A 112 3.55 -4.15 12.98
N GLY A 113 3.34 -4.14 11.65
CA GLY A 113 4.16 -3.37 10.70
C GLY A 113 5.62 -3.84 10.58
N LEU A 114 5.94 -4.95 11.24
CA LEU A 114 7.26 -5.53 11.28
C LEU A 114 7.38 -6.51 10.10
N VAL A 115 8.39 -6.34 9.24
CA VAL A 115 8.63 -7.30 8.16
C VAL A 115 9.86 -8.12 8.52
N PRO A 116 9.70 -9.40 8.93
CA PRO A 116 10.83 -10.26 9.26
C PRO A 116 11.82 -10.35 8.11
N ALA A 117 13.07 -9.99 8.35
CA ALA A 117 14.14 -10.17 7.39
C ALA A 117 15.50 -10.25 8.09
N PRO A 118 16.42 -11.09 7.61
CA PRO A 118 17.77 -11.12 8.15
C PRO A 118 18.45 -9.76 7.93
N GLY A 119 19.18 -9.30 8.95
CA GLY A 119 19.89 -8.02 8.92
C GLY A 119 19.52 -7.12 10.09
N LEU A 120 19.87 -5.85 9.96
CA LEU A 120 19.63 -4.84 10.98
C LEU A 120 18.17 -4.39 10.99
N PHE A 121 17.60 -4.17 12.18
CA PHE A 121 16.27 -3.62 12.36
C PHE A 121 16.20 -2.66 13.56
N ALA A 122 15.22 -1.76 13.52
CA ALA A 122 14.80 -0.92 14.63
C ALA A 122 13.27 -0.84 14.64
N TYR A 123 12.66 -1.06 15.80
CA TYR A 123 11.22 -1.22 15.93
C TYR A 123 10.68 -0.53 17.18
N CYS A 124 9.51 0.08 17.07
CA CYS A 124 8.71 0.53 18.20
C CYS A 124 7.22 0.44 17.89
N GLN A 125 6.45 -0.20 18.76
CA GLN A 125 4.99 -0.14 18.78
C GLN A 125 4.52 0.53 20.06
N LEU A 126 3.62 1.50 19.93
CA LEU A 126 3.06 2.28 21.02
C LEU A 126 1.53 2.18 21.04
N ARG A 127 0.98 2.13 22.25
CA ARG A 127 -0.45 2.19 22.55
C ARG A 127 -0.71 3.07 23.75
N ALA A 128 -1.64 4.01 23.63
CA ALA A 128 -2.17 4.77 24.75
C ALA A 128 -3.67 5.02 24.55
N THR A 129 -4.47 4.72 25.56
CA THR A 129 -5.92 4.93 25.52
C THR A 129 -6.33 5.72 26.76
N LEU A 130 -7.14 6.76 26.54
CA LEU A 130 -7.80 7.54 27.57
C LEU A 130 -9.31 7.41 27.34
N LYS A 131 -10.05 6.91 28.33
CA LYS A 131 -11.52 6.87 28.27
C LYS A 131 -12.09 7.85 29.27
N PHE A 132 -13.03 8.67 28.85
CA PHE A 132 -13.77 9.51 29.80
C PHE A 132 -14.65 8.62 30.67
N GLU A 133 -14.63 8.84 31.99
CA GLU A 133 -15.54 8.13 32.90
C GLU A 133 -17.01 8.44 32.57
N ARG A 134 -17.26 9.70 32.17
CA ARG A 134 -18.52 10.18 31.60
C ARG A 134 -18.23 10.78 30.23
N PRO A 135 -18.73 10.17 29.14
CA PRO A 135 -18.60 10.75 27.80
C PRO A 135 -19.13 12.19 27.76
N LEU A 136 -18.47 13.03 26.96
CA LEU A 136 -18.93 14.38 26.65
C LEU A 136 -20.07 14.30 25.61
N ASP A 137 -20.67 15.44 25.27
CA ASP A 137 -21.74 15.46 24.27
C ASP A 137 -21.16 15.46 22.86
N ARG A 138 -21.73 14.62 22.00
CA ARG A 138 -21.63 14.81 20.55
C ARG A 138 -22.52 15.99 20.18
N LEU A 139 -21.92 17.08 19.69
CA LEU A 139 -22.67 18.30 19.40
C LEU A 139 -23.42 18.15 18.08
N ALA A 140 -24.69 18.59 18.07
CA ALA A 140 -25.57 18.47 16.91
C ALA A 140 -25.21 19.50 15.81
N ASP A 141 -24.86 20.71 16.22
CA ASP A 141 -24.41 21.76 15.30
C ASP A 141 -22.94 21.53 14.93
N PRO A 142 -22.59 21.53 13.63
CA PRO A 142 -21.20 21.42 13.20
C PRO A 142 -20.41 22.70 13.55
N LEU A 143 -19.12 22.52 13.81
CA LEU A 143 -18.18 23.60 14.10
C LEU A 143 -17.52 24.08 12.80
N GLU A 144 -17.40 25.39 12.60
CA GLU A 144 -16.63 25.94 11.48
C GLU A 144 -15.13 25.94 11.82
N PHE A 145 -14.31 25.30 10.98
CA PHE A 145 -12.86 25.23 11.14
C PHE A 145 -12.18 25.39 9.79
N GLY A 146 -11.32 26.41 9.65
CA GLY A 146 -10.60 26.67 8.40
C GLY A 146 -11.50 26.97 7.19
N GLY A 147 -12.73 27.43 7.42
CA GLY A 147 -13.74 27.68 6.38
C GLY A 147 -14.60 26.46 6.01
N GLU A 148 -14.41 25.32 6.68
CA GLU A 148 -15.17 24.08 6.47
C GLU A 148 -15.96 23.69 7.73
N LEU A 149 -17.07 22.98 7.55
CA LEU A 149 -17.88 22.47 8.67
C LEU A 149 -17.39 21.08 9.11
N VAL A 150 -17.03 20.96 10.39
CA VAL A 150 -16.53 19.72 11.00
C VAL A 150 -17.39 19.27 12.17
N HIS A 151 -17.39 17.96 12.44
CA HIS A 151 -18.02 17.43 13.64
C HIS A 151 -17.28 17.87 14.90
N SER A 152 -18.01 18.14 15.97
CA SER A 152 -17.46 18.53 17.26
C SER A 152 -18.11 17.76 18.40
N PHE A 153 -17.43 17.77 19.54
CA PHE A 153 -17.90 17.26 20.82
C PHE A 153 -17.52 18.24 21.94
N GLY A 154 -18.18 18.13 23.09
CA GLY A 154 -17.85 18.95 24.25
C GLY A 154 -19.05 19.18 25.16
N LEU A 155 -19.19 20.39 25.69
CA LEU A 155 -20.23 20.78 26.63
C LEU A 155 -20.78 22.16 26.25
N LYS A 156 -22.02 22.21 25.73
CA LYS A 156 -22.73 23.48 25.43
C LYS A 156 -23.72 23.89 26.52
N GLN A 157 -24.35 22.92 27.17
CA GLN A 157 -25.35 23.14 28.20
C GLN A 157 -25.18 22.07 29.29
N PHE A 158 -24.93 22.52 30.52
CA PHE A 158 -24.74 21.67 31.69
C PHE A 158 -25.16 22.43 32.94
N ALA A 159 -25.43 21.69 34.02
CA ALA A 159 -25.76 22.27 35.32
C ALA A 159 -24.51 22.31 36.21
N GLN A 160 -24.50 23.18 37.22
CA GLN A 160 -23.44 23.18 38.24
C GLN A 160 -23.38 21.79 38.92
N GLY A 161 -22.18 21.19 38.97
CA GLY A 161 -21.98 19.83 39.49
C GLY A 161 -22.29 18.71 38.51
N ASP A 162 -22.42 18.99 37.21
CA ASP A 162 -22.52 17.97 36.18
C ASP A 162 -21.30 17.03 36.22
N PRO A 163 -21.48 15.72 36.33
CA PRO A 163 -20.37 14.78 36.48
C PRO A 163 -19.41 14.75 35.28
N ARG A 164 -19.82 15.27 34.12
CA ARG A 164 -18.94 15.39 32.93
C ARG A 164 -17.84 16.45 33.12
N LEU A 165 -18.05 17.44 34.01
CA LEU A 165 -17.06 18.46 34.32
C LEU A 165 -15.78 17.88 34.93
N GLN A 166 -15.86 16.71 35.57
CA GLN A 166 -14.71 16.01 36.13
C GLN A 166 -13.70 15.57 35.07
N SER A 167 -14.11 15.52 33.80
CA SER A 167 -13.25 15.15 32.67
C SER A 167 -12.57 16.35 32.01
N VAL A 168 -12.75 17.58 32.51
CA VAL A 168 -12.27 18.81 31.87
C VAL A 168 -11.63 19.74 32.89
N LEU A 169 -10.36 20.11 32.67
CA LEU A 169 -9.68 21.19 33.38
C LEU A 169 -9.28 22.29 32.40
N ILE A 170 -9.53 23.54 32.77
CA ILE A 170 -9.23 24.71 31.93
C ILE A 170 -8.04 25.46 32.51
N HIS A 171 -7.09 25.75 31.63
CA HIS A 171 -5.89 26.53 31.90
C HIS A 171 -5.94 27.76 30.99
N ALA A 172 -6.46 28.86 31.53
CA ALA A 172 -6.61 30.12 30.82
C ALA A 172 -6.25 31.28 31.76
N PRO A 173 -5.62 32.36 31.26
CA PRO A 173 -5.25 33.49 32.10
C PRO A 173 -6.49 34.21 32.62
N TYR A 174 -6.86 33.94 33.88
CA TYR A 174 -8.09 34.41 34.52
C TYR A 174 -8.13 35.93 34.78
N HIS A 175 -6.97 36.61 34.72
CA HIS A 175 -6.81 38.02 35.09
C HIS A 175 -6.51 38.97 33.93
N ASP A 176 -6.48 38.48 32.71
CA ASP A 176 -6.19 39.28 31.51
C ASP A 176 -7.50 39.75 30.85
N GLU A 177 -7.52 40.90 30.16
CA GLU A 177 -8.72 41.36 29.45
C GLU A 177 -9.13 40.34 28.37
N PRO A 178 -10.42 40.21 27.99
CA PRO A 178 -10.87 39.19 27.03
C PRO A 178 -10.06 39.16 25.72
N ASP A 179 -9.62 40.33 25.24
CA ASP A 179 -8.78 40.46 24.05
C ASP A 179 -7.35 39.90 24.25
N GLU A 180 -6.81 39.94 25.46
CA GLU A 180 -5.50 39.38 25.81
C GLU A 180 -5.56 37.84 25.97
N VAL A 181 -6.68 37.29 26.45
CA VAL A 181 -6.93 35.83 26.51
C VAL A 181 -6.94 35.24 25.10
N TRP A 182 -7.67 35.87 24.16
CA TRP A 182 -7.69 35.44 22.76
C TRP A 182 -6.34 35.63 22.04
N ALA A 183 -5.53 36.60 22.47
CA ALA A 183 -4.19 36.82 21.93
C ALA A 183 -3.14 35.83 22.46
N ARG A 184 -3.26 35.37 23.72
CA ARG A 184 -2.33 34.42 24.37
C ARG A 184 -2.70 32.95 24.16
N GLY A 185 -3.95 32.69 23.84
CA GLY A 185 -4.47 31.33 23.68
C GLY A 185 -4.92 30.69 24.99
N TRP A 186 -5.52 29.51 24.87
CA TRP A 186 -6.08 28.74 25.99
C TRP A 186 -5.72 27.26 25.88
N ILE A 187 -5.71 26.58 27.03
CA ILE A 187 -5.38 25.16 27.11
C ILE A 187 -6.49 24.44 27.90
N VAL A 188 -6.93 23.30 27.38
CA VAL A 188 -7.88 22.39 28.01
C VAL A 188 -7.21 21.05 28.21
N GLU A 189 -7.21 20.56 29.45
CA GLU A 189 -6.77 19.22 29.80
C GLU A 189 -7.99 18.31 29.96
N LEU A 190 -8.02 17.24 29.17
CA LEU A 190 -9.07 16.23 29.17
C LEU A 190 -8.61 15.04 30.02
N LEU A 191 -9.36 14.77 31.08
CA LEU A 191 -9.08 13.75 32.08
C LEU A 191 -9.93 12.49 31.86
N GLY A 192 -9.33 11.32 32.07
CA GLY A 192 -10.02 10.05 31.93
C GLY A 192 -9.38 8.92 32.74
N ALA A 193 -10.06 7.78 32.76
CA ALA A 193 -9.60 6.56 33.43
C ALA A 193 -9.08 5.53 32.40
N PRO A 194 -7.98 4.82 32.70
CA PRO A 194 -7.08 4.98 33.86
C PRO A 194 -6.15 6.20 33.73
N GLU A 195 -5.70 6.75 34.88
CA GLU A 195 -4.83 7.95 35.03
C GLU A 195 -3.40 7.84 34.45
N ARG A 196 -3.21 7.08 33.36
CA ARG A 196 -1.89 6.85 32.77
C ARG A 196 -1.60 7.81 31.63
N ALA A 197 -2.63 8.20 30.88
CA ALA A 197 -2.54 9.17 29.81
C ALA A 197 -3.42 10.37 30.13
N ARG A 198 -3.03 11.53 29.61
CA ARG A 198 -3.83 12.76 29.58
C ARG A 198 -3.81 13.33 28.18
N VAL A 199 -4.88 14.02 27.80
CA VAL A 199 -4.97 14.70 26.49
C VAL A 199 -5.03 16.19 26.74
N ILE A 200 -4.22 16.94 26.02
CA ILE A 200 -4.17 18.39 26.09
C ILE A 200 -4.61 18.93 24.74
N VAL A 201 -5.62 19.80 24.75
CA VAL A 201 -6.09 20.55 23.59
C VAL A 201 -5.73 22.01 23.83
N ALA A 202 -4.82 22.55 23.02
CA ALA A 202 -4.34 23.92 23.15
C ALA A 202 -4.65 24.73 21.90
N SER A 203 -5.28 25.89 22.08
CA SER A 203 -5.39 26.91 21.04
C SER A 203 -4.37 27.98 21.35
N VAL A 204 -3.18 27.87 20.77
CA VAL A 204 -2.04 28.77 21.01
C VAL A 204 -1.35 29.13 19.69
N ALA A 205 -0.58 30.22 19.69
CA ALA A 205 0.26 30.56 18.54
C ALA A 205 1.38 29.52 18.38
N PRO A 206 1.71 29.08 17.15
CA PRO A 206 2.82 28.17 16.93
C PRO A 206 4.17 28.84 17.25
N GLY A 207 5.07 28.11 17.91
CA GLY A 207 6.47 28.49 18.07
C GLY A 207 7.26 28.37 16.76
N ALA A 208 8.59 28.43 16.84
CA ALA A 208 9.43 28.23 15.65
C ALA A 208 9.39 26.76 15.17
N THR A 209 9.36 25.82 16.12
CA THR A 209 9.23 24.37 15.86
C THR A 209 8.02 23.78 16.60
N LEU A 210 7.62 22.56 16.23
CA LEU A 210 6.60 21.82 17.00
C LEU A 210 7.02 21.64 18.45
N GLY A 211 8.29 21.33 18.68
CA GLY A 211 8.87 21.27 20.01
C GLY A 211 8.62 22.56 20.79
N ASP A 212 8.98 23.72 20.25
CA ASP A 212 8.84 24.99 20.97
C ASP A 212 7.40 25.27 21.39
N THR A 213 6.42 24.90 20.55
CA THR A 213 5.00 24.94 20.92
C THR A 213 4.69 23.98 22.07
N VAL A 214 5.21 22.75 22.05
CA VAL A 214 5.01 21.76 23.11
C VAL A 214 5.60 22.25 24.43
N ASP A 215 6.82 22.80 24.42
CA ASP A 215 7.49 23.31 25.62
C ASP A 215 6.73 24.49 26.24
N ASP A 216 6.23 25.42 25.42
CA ASP A 216 5.40 26.54 25.87
C ASP A 216 4.10 26.03 26.54
N VAL A 217 3.38 25.13 25.90
CA VAL A 217 2.15 24.53 26.46
C VAL A 217 2.45 23.80 27.78
N LEU A 218 3.49 22.96 27.82
CA LEU A 218 3.85 22.21 29.03
C LEU A 218 4.36 23.12 30.17
N ALA A 219 5.01 24.25 29.85
CA ALA A 219 5.45 25.23 30.84
C ALA A 219 4.26 25.91 31.54
N ARG A 220 3.17 26.18 30.81
CA ARG A 220 1.94 26.77 31.35
C ARG A 220 1.15 25.82 32.25
N LEU A 221 1.33 24.51 32.08
CA LEU A 221 0.68 23.47 32.91
C LEU A 221 1.41 23.16 34.22
N ARG A 222 2.51 23.85 34.55
CA ARG A 222 3.28 23.56 35.76
C ARG A 222 2.54 24.01 37.03
N PRO A 223 2.67 23.28 38.16
CA PRO A 223 2.07 23.62 39.46
C PRO A 223 2.23 25.08 39.92
N ASP A 224 3.36 25.68 39.57
CA ASP A 224 3.78 27.03 39.94
C ASP A 224 3.59 28.06 38.81
N ALA A 225 3.02 27.66 37.68
CA ALA A 225 2.73 28.55 36.57
C ALA A 225 1.65 29.57 36.97
N ARG A 226 1.75 30.77 36.41
CA ARG A 226 0.71 31.81 36.56
C ARG A 226 -0.66 31.35 36.03
N ASP A 227 -0.65 30.43 35.07
CA ASP A 227 -1.84 29.91 34.36
C ASP A 227 -2.20 28.47 34.80
N HIS A 228 -1.77 28.05 36.01
CA HIS A 228 -2.15 26.77 36.63
C HIS A 228 -3.68 26.59 36.62
N PRO A 229 -4.26 25.37 36.57
CA PRO A 229 -5.69 25.20 36.36
C PRO A 229 -6.47 25.94 37.45
N ASP A 230 -7.20 26.98 37.01
CA ASP A 230 -7.81 27.96 37.90
C ASP A 230 -9.31 27.70 38.11
N SER A 231 -9.96 26.85 37.32
CA SER A 231 -11.39 26.56 37.51
C SER A 231 -11.94 25.39 36.68
N GLU A 232 -13.02 24.78 37.19
CA GLU A 232 -13.98 24.02 36.37
C GLU A 232 -14.69 24.96 35.37
N LEU A 233 -15.18 24.43 34.25
CA LEU A 233 -15.99 25.18 33.26
C LEU A 233 -17.22 25.79 33.95
N ALA A 234 -17.39 27.11 33.88
CA ALA A 234 -18.51 27.81 34.52
C ALA A 234 -19.83 27.56 33.77
N ASP A 235 -20.97 27.67 34.47
CA ASP A 235 -22.32 27.34 33.97
C ASP A 235 -22.81 28.13 32.75
N MET A 236 -22.11 29.20 32.37
CA MET A 236 -22.37 30.02 31.17
C MET A 236 -21.34 29.81 30.04
N GLU A 237 -20.30 29.01 30.28
CA GLU A 237 -19.24 28.73 29.30
C GLU A 237 -19.59 27.51 28.46
N SER A 238 -18.98 27.43 27.27
CA SER A 238 -19.14 26.28 26.38
C SER A 238 -17.78 25.79 25.88
N LEU A 239 -17.63 24.47 25.83
CA LEU A 239 -16.47 23.81 25.24
C LEU A 239 -16.89 23.08 23.97
N GLU A 240 -16.24 23.39 22.85
CA GLU A 240 -16.43 22.72 21.57
C GLU A 240 -15.07 22.34 20.99
N ILE A 241 -14.85 21.03 20.77
CA ILE A 241 -13.60 20.48 20.25
C ILE A 241 -13.93 19.71 18.96
N PRO A 242 -13.21 19.94 17.85
CA PRO A 242 -13.35 19.12 16.65
C PRO A 242 -13.06 17.64 16.94
N VAL A 243 -13.82 16.74 16.35
CA VAL A 243 -13.47 15.32 16.33
C VAL A 243 -12.20 15.14 15.50
N VAL A 244 -11.15 14.60 16.10
CA VAL A 244 -9.88 14.33 15.42
C VAL A 244 -9.81 12.86 15.06
N ASP A 245 -9.62 12.54 13.77
CA ASP A 245 -9.46 11.18 13.28
C ASP A 245 -8.25 11.10 12.34
N ILE A 246 -7.07 10.88 12.93
CA ILE A 246 -5.80 10.74 12.22
C ILE A 246 -5.58 9.26 11.94
N ALA A 247 -5.34 8.94 10.67
CA ALA A 247 -4.91 7.62 10.25
C ALA A 247 -4.02 7.78 9.02
N LEU A 248 -2.70 7.71 9.25
CA LEU A 248 -1.71 7.92 8.20
C LEU A 248 -0.52 6.99 8.28
N GLU A 249 0.10 6.77 7.13
CA GLU A 249 1.34 6.01 6.95
C GLU A 249 2.35 6.83 6.15
N ARG A 250 3.62 6.83 6.58
CA ARG A 250 4.72 7.47 5.87
C ARG A 250 5.87 6.49 5.65
N GLU A 251 6.33 6.39 4.40
CA GLU A 251 7.57 5.68 4.07
C GLU A 251 8.80 6.55 4.38
N LEU A 252 9.82 5.94 4.99
CA LEU A 252 11.00 6.61 5.54
C LEU A 252 12.20 6.51 4.61
N LEU A 253 12.06 7.05 3.39
CA LEU A 253 13.10 6.91 2.36
C LEU A 253 14.44 7.50 2.78
N GLU A 254 14.44 8.53 3.65
CA GLU A 254 15.65 9.15 4.18
C GLU A 254 16.51 8.25 5.08
N LEU A 255 15.94 7.15 5.59
CA LEU A 255 16.66 6.14 6.40
C LEU A 255 16.92 4.83 5.64
N THR A 256 16.30 4.65 4.46
CA THR A 256 16.39 3.40 3.69
C THR A 256 17.46 3.46 2.60
N GLY A 257 18.11 2.33 2.34
CA GLY A 257 19.08 2.18 1.24
C GLY A 257 20.45 2.82 1.50
N LEU A 258 20.61 3.52 2.62
CA LEU A 258 21.88 4.08 3.09
C LEU A 258 22.70 3.01 3.80
N ALA A 259 23.99 2.94 3.48
CA ALA A 259 24.94 2.07 4.17
C ALA A 259 25.41 2.75 5.45
N LEU A 260 25.49 1.99 6.54
CA LEU A 260 26.05 2.43 7.80
C LEU A 260 27.58 2.45 7.73
N ASP A 261 28.18 3.36 8.49
CA ASP A 261 29.63 3.41 8.73
C ASP A 261 30.02 3.05 10.18
N ASN A 262 29.03 2.75 11.03
CA ASN A 262 29.24 2.31 12.41
C ASN A 262 30.16 1.07 12.49
N GLU A 263 31.08 1.08 13.45
CA GLU A 263 32.02 -0.03 13.68
C GLU A 263 31.26 -1.35 13.95
N GLY A 264 31.62 -2.42 13.24
CA GLY A 264 30.93 -3.72 13.33
C GLY A 264 29.64 -3.86 12.50
N PHE A 265 29.17 -2.77 11.88
CA PHE A 265 27.98 -2.74 11.01
C PHE A 265 28.24 -2.04 9.66
N ALA A 266 29.51 -1.75 9.35
CA ALA A 266 29.91 -1.07 8.13
C ALA A 266 29.39 -1.79 6.87
N GLY A 267 28.67 -1.06 6.01
CA GLY A 267 28.09 -1.60 4.78
C GLY A 267 26.71 -2.25 4.95
N GLU A 268 26.23 -2.45 6.19
CA GLU A 268 24.83 -2.81 6.44
C GLU A 268 23.92 -1.60 6.30
N GLY A 269 22.61 -1.81 6.19
CA GLY A 269 21.66 -0.70 6.08
C GLY A 269 20.22 -1.19 6.16
N PHE A 270 19.29 -0.25 6.27
CA PHE A 270 17.87 -0.56 6.32
C PHE A 270 17.31 -0.68 4.91
N GLY A 271 16.61 -1.77 4.59
CA GLY A 271 16.05 -1.96 3.25
C GLY A 271 14.64 -1.40 3.07
N ARG A 272 13.85 -1.30 4.14
CA ARG A 272 12.55 -0.61 4.16
C ARG A 272 12.34 0.07 5.52
N GLY A 273 11.55 1.14 5.51
CA GLY A 273 11.19 1.90 6.70
C GLY A 273 9.83 2.54 6.55
N ALA A 274 8.99 2.45 7.57
CA ALA A 274 7.69 3.09 7.62
C ALA A 274 7.29 3.50 9.05
N GLN A 275 6.49 4.55 9.16
CA GLN A 275 5.81 4.93 10.39
C GLN A 275 4.30 5.09 10.13
N THR A 276 3.49 4.39 10.93
CA THR A 276 2.04 4.51 10.94
C THR A 276 1.61 5.19 12.23
N VAL A 277 0.66 6.14 12.11
CA VAL A 277 0.04 6.81 13.26
C VAL A 277 -1.48 6.77 13.08
N MET A 278 -2.15 6.19 14.07
CA MET A 278 -3.60 6.18 14.22
C MET A 278 -3.92 6.89 15.54
N PHE A 279 -4.62 8.02 15.46
CA PHE A 279 -5.06 8.75 16.64
C PHE A 279 -6.50 9.19 16.45
N ARG A 280 -7.34 8.89 17.44
CA ARG A 280 -8.73 9.36 17.48
C ARG A 280 -8.99 10.10 18.77
N LEU A 281 -9.64 11.26 18.69
CA LEU A 281 -10.17 12.02 19.82
C LEU A 281 -11.62 12.38 19.51
N ASP A 282 -12.54 11.90 20.35
CA ASP A 282 -13.97 12.14 20.24
C ASP A 282 -14.66 12.22 21.61
N GLU A 283 -15.99 12.23 21.62
CA GLU A 283 -16.80 12.34 22.83
C GLU A 283 -16.57 11.23 23.87
N ASN A 284 -15.93 10.12 23.49
CA ASN A 284 -15.67 8.97 24.36
C ASN A 284 -14.25 8.97 24.96
N GLY A 285 -13.34 9.78 24.42
CA GLY A 285 -11.94 9.84 24.86
C GLY A 285 -10.95 9.86 23.69
N ALA A 286 -9.75 9.37 23.95
CA ALA A 286 -8.67 9.31 22.97
C ALA A 286 -8.05 7.92 22.85
N ASP A 287 -7.69 7.53 21.62
CA ASP A 287 -6.96 6.30 21.34
C ASP A 287 -5.78 6.61 20.41
N LEU A 288 -4.57 6.29 20.87
CA LEU A 288 -3.32 6.42 20.12
C LEU A 288 -2.72 5.04 19.88
N LYS A 289 -2.45 4.78 18.60
CA LYS A 289 -1.67 3.65 18.12
C LYS A 289 -0.63 4.16 17.15
N SER A 290 0.63 3.82 17.40
CA SER A 290 1.69 4.08 16.43
C SER A 290 2.62 2.90 16.31
N VAL A 291 3.13 2.70 15.10
CA VAL A 291 4.12 1.69 14.77
C VAL A 291 5.20 2.36 13.95
N PHE A 292 6.44 2.19 14.38
CA PHE A 292 7.63 2.57 13.64
C PHE A 292 8.46 1.30 13.38
N ALA A 293 8.78 1.05 12.12
CA ALA A 293 9.57 -0.10 11.73
C ALA A 293 10.62 0.30 10.69
N LEU A 294 11.87 0.05 11.01
CA LEU A 294 13.02 0.05 10.11
C LEU A 294 13.54 -1.38 10.05
N GLY A 295 13.57 -1.99 8.88
CA GLY A 295 13.98 -3.39 8.75
C GLY A 295 13.52 -3.98 7.43
N GLY A 296 14.21 -5.01 6.94
CA GLY A 296 13.85 -5.68 5.70
C GLY A 296 14.92 -5.65 4.62
N CYS A 297 15.86 -6.60 4.55
CA CYS A 297 16.38 -7.09 3.26
C CYS A 297 17.10 -8.47 3.35
N ALA A 298 16.40 -9.56 3.01
CA ALA A 298 17.02 -10.60 2.20
C ALA A 298 16.53 -10.40 0.77
N THR A 299 17.44 -10.01 -0.11
CA THR A 299 17.26 -9.72 -1.55
C THR A 299 16.85 -8.29 -1.88
N ARG A 300 17.88 -7.47 -2.19
CA ARG A 300 17.74 -6.42 -3.19
C ARG A 300 17.22 -7.10 -4.46
N LEU A 301 15.97 -6.83 -4.87
CA LEU A 301 15.63 -6.92 -6.28
C LEU A 301 16.50 -5.87 -6.97
N ARG A 302 17.66 -6.32 -7.45
CA ARG A 302 18.57 -5.49 -8.20
C ARG A 302 17.89 -5.20 -9.54
N ARG A 303 17.39 -3.98 -9.69
CA ARG A 303 16.92 -3.47 -10.97
C ARG A 303 18.15 -3.01 -11.75
N PHE A 304 18.62 -3.87 -12.65
CA PHE A 304 19.72 -3.54 -13.54
C PHE A 304 19.17 -2.86 -14.79
N VAL A 305 19.17 -1.53 -14.78
CA VAL A 305 18.82 -0.71 -15.95
C VAL A 305 20.11 -0.14 -16.52
N VAL A 306 20.33 -0.36 -17.81
CA VAL A 306 21.49 0.18 -18.54
C VAL A 306 21.00 1.38 -19.36
N ASP A 307 20.86 2.53 -18.69
CA ASP A 307 20.30 3.78 -19.24
C ASP A 307 21.34 4.88 -19.50
N ARG A 308 22.63 4.52 -19.41
CA ARG A 308 23.81 5.39 -19.56
C ARG A 308 24.88 4.66 -20.39
N PRO A 309 25.91 5.35 -20.92
CA PRO A 309 27.00 4.70 -21.65
C PRO A 309 27.57 3.48 -20.92
N PHE A 310 27.79 2.38 -21.66
CA PHE A 310 28.08 1.08 -21.06
C PHE A 310 29.05 0.23 -21.88
N LEU A 311 29.76 -0.68 -21.21
CA LEU A 311 30.68 -1.63 -21.82
C LEU A 311 30.00 -2.98 -22.05
N VAL A 312 30.13 -3.52 -23.25
CA VAL A 312 29.79 -4.91 -23.60
C VAL A 312 31.09 -5.68 -23.82
N LEU A 313 31.28 -6.76 -23.07
CA LEU A 313 32.39 -7.70 -23.27
C LEU A 313 31.84 -9.09 -23.61
N MET A 314 32.43 -9.75 -24.59
CA MET A 314 32.25 -11.18 -24.84
C MET A 314 33.58 -11.86 -24.59
N LEU A 315 33.63 -12.81 -23.66
CA LEU A 315 34.83 -13.58 -23.36
C LEU A 315 34.54 -15.08 -23.56
N GLN A 316 35.59 -15.84 -23.79
CA GLN A 316 35.54 -17.28 -23.54
C GLN A 316 35.40 -17.50 -22.03
N ARG A 317 34.60 -18.50 -21.61
CA ARG A 317 34.18 -18.71 -20.20
C ARG A 317 35.31 -18.61 -19.16
N ASP A 318 36.50 -19.08 -19.53
CA ASP A 318 37.69 -19.13 -18.68
C ASP A 318 38.90 -18.41 -19.33
N GLY A 319 38.66 -17.47 -20.24
CA GLY A 319 39.69 -16.72 -20.96
C GLY A 319 39.76 -15.26 -20.54
N ASP A 320 40.98 -14.76 -20.32
CA ASP A 320 41.21 -13.38 -19.83
C ASP A 320 41.26 -12.33 -20.95
N VAL A 321 41.09 -12.76 -22.21
CA VAL A 321 41.08 -11.91 -23.40
C VAL A 321 39.66 -11.86 -23.97
N PRO A 322 39.05 -10.67 -24.12
CA PRO A 322 37.73 -10.56 -24.71
C PRO A 322 37.77 -10.86 -26.22
N LEU A 323 36.84 -11.71 -26.66
CA LEU A 323 36.50 -11.94 -28.06
C LEU A 323 35.86 -10.70 -28.70
N LEU A 324 35.12 -9.92 -27.90
CA LEU A 324 34.55 -8.62 -28.27
C LEU A 324 34.61 -7.68 -27.07
N ALA A 325 35.00 -6.42 -27.31
CA ALA A 325 34.87 -5.34 -26.34
C ALA A 325 34.28 -4.11 -27.05
N ALA A 326 33.13 -3.61 -26.61
CA ALA A 326 32.45 -2.48 -27.21
C ALA A 326 31.93 -1.51 -26.13
N TRP A 327 32.37 -0.26 -26.18
CA TRP A 327 31.79 0.83 -25.40
C TRP A 327 30.64 1.45 -26.20
N ILE A 328 29.42 1.40 -25.66
CA ILE A 328 28.22 1.92 -26.30
C ILE A 328 27.84 3.24 -25.64
N GLU A 329 28.12 4.33 -26.34
CA GLU A 329 27.89 5.70 -25.87
C GLU A 329 26.57 6.29 -26.39
N THR A 330 26.11 5.82 -27.55
CA THR A 330 24.97 6.36 -28.29
C THR A 330 24.05 5.24 -28.78
N PRO A 331 22.79 5.53 -29.14
CA PRO A 331 21.85 4.51 -29.60
C PRO A 331 22.07 4.08 -31.06
N GLU A 332 23.19 4.45 -31.70
CA GLU A 332 23.47 4.09 -33.10
C GLU A 332 23.64 2.58 -33.30
N LEU A 333 24.33 1.93 -32.35
CA LEU A 333 24.55 0.48 -32.34
C LEU A 333 23.44 -0.27 -31.59
N LEU A 334 22.43 0.44 -31.07
CA LEU A 334 21.32 -0.14 -30.31
C LEU A 334 20.11 -0.33 -31.23
N GLU A 335 19.44 -1.47 -31.07
CA GLU A 335 18.16 -1.69 -31.74
C GLU A 335 17.11 -0.73 -31.16
N ARG A 336 16.55 0.12 -32.01
CA ARG A 336 15.55 1.10 -31.60
C ARG A 336 14.21 0.39 -31.40
N ALA A 337 13.62 0.54 -30.21
CA ALA A 337 12.29 0.02 -29.95
C ALA A 337 11.24 0.71 -30.84
N ALA A 338 10.48 -0.07 -31.59
CA ALA A 338 9.33 0.38 -32.39
C ALA A 338 8.04 0.40 -31.53
N LYS A 339 8.09 1.07 -30.38
CA LYS A 339 6.92 1.29 -29.52
C LYS A 339 6.28 2.62 -29.85
N LEU A 340 5.02 2.60 -30.27
CA LEU A 340 4.24 3.81 -30.50
C LEU A 340 3.19 3.97 -29.39
N ARG A 341 3.29 5.06 -28.64
CA ARG A 341 2.26 5.46 -27.67
C ARG A 341 1.29 6.44 -28.32
N VAL A 342 0.01 6.12 -28.29
CA VAL A 342 -1.12 6.94 -28.74
C VAL A 342 -1.81 7.47 -27.48
N ARG A 343 -1.75 8.78 -27.25
CA ARG A 343 -2.41 9.43 -26.12
C ARG A 343 -3.70 10.10 -26.61
N CYS A 344 -4.83 9.71 -26.03
CA CYS A 344 -6.10 10.39 -26.21
C CYS A 344 -6.20 11.48 -25.09
N PRO A 345 -6.51 12.76 -25.37
CA PRO A 345 -6.56 13.78 -24.32
C PRO A 345 -7.84 13.69 -23.48
N GLU A 346 -7.75 13.87 -22.15
CA GLU A 346 -8.90 13.95 -21.22
C GLU A 346 -9.93 15.04 -21.58
N SER A 347 -9.52 16.09 -22.31
CA SER A 347 -10.33 17.28 -22.60
C SER A 347 -11.33 17.12 -23.76
N TRP A 348 -11.66 15.90 -24.17
CA TRP A 348 -12.58 15.63 -25.30
C TRP A 348 -14.06 15.85 -24.92
N ARG A 349 -14.40 17.11 -24.61
CA ARG A 349 -15.71 17.67 -24.98
C ARG A 349 -15.64 18.06 -26.47
N PRO A 350 -16.71 17.90 -27.26
CA PRO A 350 -16.71 18.00 -28.73
C PRO A 350 -16.19 19.33 -29.34
N GLU A 351 -15.79 20.31 -28.52
CA GLU A 351 -15.44 21.66 -28.95
C GLU A 351 -13.93 22.00 -28.85
N ARG A 352 -13.05 21.12 -28.34
CA ARG A 352 -11.59 21.40 -28.29
C ARG A 352 -10.69 20.22 -28.68
N ARG A 353 -10.12 20.36 -29.89
CA ARG A 353 -9.05 19.57 -30.58
C ARG A 353 -9.40 18.13 -30.98
N ALA A 354 -9.79 17.97 -32.24
CA ALA A 354 -9.83 16.68 -32.92
C ALA A 354 -8.43 16.02 -32.96
N LEU A 355 -8.40 14.69 -32.78
CA LEU A 355 -7.24 13.85 -33.05
C LEU A 355 -7.09 13.84 -34.56
N ASP A 356 -5.94 14.23 -35.06
CA ASP A 356 -5.64 14.18 -36.49
C ASP A 356 -5.44 12.71 -36.90
N LEU A 357 -6.55 12.07 -37.29
CA LEU A 357 -6.59 10.65 -37.65
C LEU A 357 -5.76 10.36 -38.90
N GLU A 358 -5.65 11.32 -39.83
CA GLU A 358 -4.79 11.20 -41.01
C GLU A 358 -3.32 11.24 -40.61
N ALA A 359 -2.92 12.20 -39.76
CA ALA A 359 -1.55 12.26 -39.24
C ALA A 359 -1.18 11.01 -38.40
N LEU A 360 -2.14 10.43 -37.67
CA LEU A 360 -1.93 9.19 -36.93
C LEU A 360 -1.78 7.99 -37.87
N ALA A 361 -2.62 7.87 -38.90
CA ALA A 361 -2.51 6.83 -39.92
C ALA A 361 -1.15 6.91 -40.65
N ASP A 362 -0.71 8.12 -41.02
CA ASP A 362 0.61 8.37 -41.59
C ASP A 362 1.76 8.01 -40.63
N LYS A 363 1.57 8.25 -39.33
CA LYS A 363 2.56 7.89 -38.31
C LYS A 363 2.67 6.38 -38.14
N LEU A 364 1.54 5.67 -38.12
CA LEU A 364 1.48 4.20 -38.08
C LEU A 364 2.12 3.58 -39.32
N ALA A 365 1.81 4.11 -40.50
CA ALA A 365 2.38 3.65 -41.77
C ALA A 365 3.91 3.85 -41.84
N ARG A 366 4.41 4.97 -41.32
CA ARG A 366 5.85 5.29 -41.30
C ARG A 366 6.63 4.52 -40.24
N GLN A 367 6.11 4.44 -39.02
CA GLN A 367 6.86 3.89 -37.88
C GLN A 367 6.72 2.37 -37.75
N ARG A 368 5.64 1.79 -38.31
CA ARG A 368 5.36 0.35 -38.30
C ARG A 368 5.60 -0.30 -36.92
N PRO A 369 4.96 0.22 -35.85
CA PRO A 369 5.19 -0.29 -34.51
C PRO A 369 4.77 -1.75 -34.37
N ARG A 370 5.52 -2.51 -33.56
CA ARG A 370 5.13 -3.85 -33.10
C ARG A 370 4.40 -3.82 -31.76
N GLU A 371 4.60 -2.75 -31.00
CA GLU A 371 3.89 -2.50 -29.74
C GLU A 371 3.10 -1.20 -29.83
N LEU A 372 1.81 -1.29 -29.54
CA LEU A 372 0.88 -0.18 -29.53
C LEU A 372 0.30 0.00 -28.12
N GLU A 373 0.42 1.20 -27.58
CA GLU A 373 -0.15 1.57 -26.28
C GLU A 373 -1.12 2.75 -26.47
N VAL A 374 -2.40 2.53 -26.19
CA VAL A 374 -3.46 3.53 -26.20
C VAL A 374 -3.75 3.94 -24.76
N VAL A 375 -3.51 5.22 -24.43
CA VAL A 375 -3.68 5.76 -23.08
C VAL A 375 -4.62 6.97 -23.04
N ASP A 376 -5.24 7.19 -21.88
CA ASP A 376 -5.93 8.41 -21.42
C ASP A 376 -7.28 8.70 -22.16
N GLY A 377 -8.45 8.56 -21.52
CA GLY A 377 -9.71 9.21 -21.95
C GLY A 377 -10.67 8.44 -22.90
N LEU A 378 -11.73 9.14 -23.35
CA LEU A 378 -12.80 8.60 -24.21
C LEU A 378 -12.27 8.31 -25.63
N MET A 379 -12.23 7.04 -26.03
CA MET A 379 -11.82 6.64 -27.38
C MET A 379 -12.79 7.19 -28.45
N PRO A 380 -12.33 8.01 -29.41
CA PRO A 380 -13.21 8.53 -30.45
C PRO A 380 -13.60 7.45 -31.46
N ARG A 381 -14.86 7.46 -31.91
CA ARG A 381 -15.38 6.51 -32.93
C ARG A 381 -14.51 6.41 -34.18
N GLY A 382 -13.88 7.51 -34.60
CA GLY A 382 -13.00 7.54 -35.77
C GLY A 382 -11.64 6.84 -35.59
N LEU A 383 -11.20 6.56 -34.35
CA LEU A 383 -9.95 5.83 -34.08
C LEU A 383 -10.10 4.33 -34.36
N VAL A 384 -11.32 3.79 -34.25
CA VAL A 384 -11.64 2.37 -34.46
C VAL A 384 -11.21 1.88 -35.86
N PRO A 385 -11.65 2.51 -36.98
CA PRO A 385 -11.18 2.15 -38.31
C PRO A 385 -9.66 2.27 -38.49
N VAL A 386 -9.02 3.26 -37.87
CA VAL A 386 -7.57 3.49 -37.99
C VAL A 386 -6.78 2.36 -37.34
N LEU A 387 -7.18 1.92 -36.15
CA LEU A 387 -6.57 0.78 -35.46
C LEU A 387 -6.84 -0.55 -36.19
N ALA A 388 -8.06 -0.75 -36.67
CA ALA A 388 -8.43 -1.93 -37.45
C ALA A 388 -7.65 -2.01 -38.78
N GLN A 389 -7.44 -0.88 -39.46
CA GLN A 389 -6.60 -0.83 -40.65
C GLN A 389 -5.13 -1.08 -40.31
N ALA A 390 -4.64 -0.50 -39.21
CA ALA A 390 -3.26 -0.68 -38.76
C ALA A 390 -2.96 -2.13 -38.40
N SER A 391 -3.87 -2.83 -37.73
CA SER A 391 -3.67 -4.24 -37.37
C SER A 391 -3.62 -5.17 -38.59
N ARG A 392 -4.37 -4.87 -39.65
CA ARG A 392 -4.25 -5.58 -40.94
C ARG A 392 -2.96 -5.27 -41.69
N ALA A 393 -2.45 -4.06 -41.56
CA ALA A 393 -1.26 -3.60 -42.29
C ALA A 393 0.06 -3.89 -41.54
N LEU A 394 0.01 -4.04 -40.22
CA LEU A 394 1.15 -4.13 -39.33
C LEU A 394 1.05 -5.39 -38.45
N ALA A 395 2.17 -6.09 -38.29
CA ALA A 395 2.27 -7.21 -37.36
C ALA A 395 2.40 -6.69 -35.92
N ILE A 396 1.28 -6.23 -35.34
CA ILE A 396 1.23 -5.77 -33.95
C ILE A 396 1.30 -7.00 -33.03
N GLU A 397 2.36 -7.08 -32.23
CA GLU A 397 2.64 -8.18 -31.30
C GLU A 397 2.15 -7.86 -29.89
N SER A 398 2.02 -6.59 -29.52
CA SER A 398 1.62 -6.16 -28.18
C SER A 398 0.65 -4.98 -28.25
N LEU A 399 -0.50 -5.11 -27.62
CA LEU A 399 -1.54 -4.09 -27.57
C LEU A 399 -1.95 -3.81 -26.13
N HIS A 400 -1.88 -2.55 -25.73
CA HIS A 400 -2.24 -2.11 -24.39
C HIS A 400 -3.28 -1.00 -24.46
N PHE A 401 -4.43 -1.20 -23.84
CA PHE A 401 -5.40 -0.15 -23.54
C PHE A 401 -5.28 0.22 -22.06
N ARG A 402 -5.03 1.50 -21.75
CA ARG A 402 -4.93 1.99 -20.37
C ARG A 402 -5.80 3.23 -20.17
N ASP A 403 -6.59 3.25 -19.10
CA ASP A 403 -7.42 4.38 -18.68
C ASP A 403 -8.41 4.82 -19.77
N VAL A 404 -8.96 3.85 -20.52
CA VAL A 404 -9.89 4.12 -21.63
C VAL A 404 -11.33 4.04 -21.14
N GLU A 405 -12.06 5.17 -21.17
CA GLU A 405 -13.46 5.24 -20.72
C GLU A 405 -14.47 4.74 -21.77
N ALA A 406 -14.14 4.82 -23.07
CA ALA A 406 -15.06 4.45 -24.16
C ALA A 406 -14.86 3.00 -24.63
N VAL A 407 -15.33 2.08 -23.81
CA VAL A 407 -14.92 0.70 -23.93
C VAL A 407 -15.56 -0.04 -25.11
N GLY A 408 -16.83 0.26 -25.44
CA GLY A 408 -17.50 -0.32 -26.61
C GLY A 408 -16.81 -0.04 -27.95
N GLU A 409 -16.19 1.14 -28.11
CA GLU A 409 -15.44 1.47 -29.33
C GLU A 409 -14.06 0.77 -29.35
N SER A 410 -13.41 0.59 -28.20
CA SER A 410 -12.14 -0.15 -28.09
C SER A 410 -12.31 -1.62 -28.49
N PHE A 411 -13.39 -2.25 -28.06
CA PHE A 411 -13.71 -3.63 -28.43
C PHE A 411 -14.23 -3.77 -29.87
N ARG A 412 -14.91 -2.76 -30.41
CA ARG A 412 -15.18 -2.70 -31.86
C ARG A 412 -13.89 -2.62 -32.67
N ALA A 413 -12.88 -1.89 -32.22
CA ALA A 413 -11.58 -1.86 -32.90
C ALA A 413 -10.87 -3.21 -32.88
N LEU A 414 -11.06 -3.99 -31.81
CA LEU A 414 -10.61 -5.38 -31.76
C LEU A 414 -11.38 -6.21 -32.80
N ALA A 415 -12.71 -6.21 -32.76
CA ALA A 415 -13.57 -6.99 -33.65
C ALA A 415 -13.38 -6.67 -35.15
N ASP A 416 -13.13 -5.39 -35.48
CA ASP A 416 -12.91 -4.97 -36.86
C ASP A 416 -11.46 -5.20 -37.32
N GLY A 417 -10.51 -5.50 -36.42
CA GLY A 417 -9.08 -5.62 -36.73
C GLY A 417 -8.62 -7.05 -37.11
N ASP A 418 -7.39 -7.18 -37.61
CA ASP A 418 -6.69 -8.48 -37.75
C ASP A 418 -5.55 -8.56 -36.72
N TRP A 419 -5.71 -9.42 -35.72
CA TRP A 419 -4.80 -9.52 -34.58
C TRP A 419 -4.04 -10.85 -34.54
N ARG A 420 -3.86 -11.53 -35.69
CA ARG A 420 -3.15 -12.82 -35.75
C ARG A 420 -1.68 -12.78 -35.31
N ALA A 421 -1.07 -11.59 -35.34
CA ALA A 421 0.28 -11.38 -34.85
C ALA A 421 0.35 -11.12 -33.33
N LEU A 422 -0.79 -10.87 -32.68
CA LEU A 422 -0.84 -10.41 -31.30
C LEU A 422 -0.41 -11.52 -30.33
N GLU A 423 0.62 -11.22 -29.55
CA GLU A 423 1.15 -12.10 -28.49
C GLU A 423 0.72 -11.65 -27.10
N ARG A 424 0.49 -10.34 -26.92
CA ARG A 424 0.16 -9.74 -25.62
C ARG A 424 -0.98 -8.75 -25.75
N LEU A 425 -2.01 -8.91 -24.92
CA LEU A 425 -3.14 -8.00 -24.81
C LEU A 425 -3.29 -7.55 -23.35
N THR A 426 -3.24 -6.25 -23.10
CA THR A 426 -3.57 -5.65 -21.81
C THR A 426 -4.76 -4.72 -21.96
N ILE A 427 -5.75 -4.87 -21.10
CA ILE A 427 -6.95 -4.04 -21.10
C ILE A 427 -7.16 -3.53 -19.67
N ALA A 428 -6.93 -2.22 -19.48
CA ALA A 428 -7.18 -1.52 -18.24
C ALA A 428 -8.23 -0.41 -18.47
N TYR A 429 -9.36 -0.50 -17.78
CA TYR A 429 -10.55 0.35 -17.99
C TYR A 429 -11.31 0.51 -16.68
N SER A 430 -12.02 1.63 -16.49
CA SER A 430 -12.54 2.04 -15.20
C SER A 430 -13.91 1.46 -14.79
N ASP A 431 -14.85 1.17 -15.72
CA ASP A 431 -16.17 0.57 -15.39
C ASP A 431 -17.00 0.19 -16.66
N LEU A 432 -17.28 -1.10 -16.95
CA LEU A 432 -18.16 -1.50 -18.10
C LEU A 432 -19.65 -1.54 -17.76
N SER A 433 -19.99 -1.65 -16.48
CA SER A 433 -21.39 -1.80 -16.04
C SER A 433 -22.26 -0.57 -16.38
N ARG A 434 -21.63 0.60 -16.58
CA ARG A 434 -22.33 1.84 -16.93
C ARG A 434 -22.82 1.88 -18.38
N PHE A 435 -22.29 1.03 -19.26
CA PHE A 435 -22.55 1.08 -20.70
C PHE A 435 -23.37 -0.11 -21.23
N PHE A 436 -23.36 -1.22 -20.50
CA PHE A 436 -24.08 -2.45 -20.83
C PHE A 436 -25.02 -2.77 -19.68
N GLY A 437 -26.21 -3.31 -19.96
CA GLY A 437 -27.18 -3.65 -18.92
C GLY A 437 -26.61 -4.69 -17.94
N ASP A 438 -27.04 -4.65 -16.68
CA ASP A 438 -26.70 -5.68 -15.69
C ASP A 438 -27.03 -7.07 -16.24
N GLY A 439 -25.99 -7.89 -16.48
CA GLY A 439 -26.11 -9.29 -16.93
C GLY A 439 -25.86 -9.57 -18.42
N GLU A 440 -25.52 -8.58 -19.25
CA GLU A 440 -25.02 -8.84 -20.61
C GLU A 440 -23.51 -9.10 -20.61
N ASP A 441 -23.02 -9.98 -21.49
CA ASP A 441 -21.59 -10.17 -21.77
C ASP A 441 -21.12 -9.05 -22.72
N PRO A 442 -20.43 -8.02 -22.21
CA PRO A 442 -20.13 -6.85 -23.03
C PRO A 442 -18.94 -7.09 -23.97
N LEU A 443 -18.18 -8.17 -23.77
CA LEU A 443 -16.91 -8.43 -24.44
C LEU A 443 -16.97 -9.61 -25.40
N GLY A 444 -17.72 -10.64 -25.04
CA GLY A 444 -17.81 -11.92 -25.73
C GLY A 444 -18.11 -11.81 -27.22
N PRO A 445 -19.15 -11.07 -27.65
CA PRO A 445 -19.47 -10.93 -29.07
C PRO A 445 -18.34 -10.30 -29.90
N TYR A 446 -17.59 -9.35 -29.33
CA TYR A 446 -16.51 -8.66 -30.03
C TYR A 446 -15.24 -9.50 -30.11
N LEU A 447 -14.92 -10.24 -29.04
CA LEU A 447 -13.72 -11.06 -28.98
C LEU A 447 -13.90 -12.40 -29.70
N ALA A 448 -15.11 -12.97 -29.70
CA ALA A 448 -15.42 -14.15 -30.51
C ALA A 448 -15.30 -13.89 -32.02
N ALA A 449 -15.39 -12.63 -32.45
CA ALA A 449 -15.13 -12.22 -33.83
C ALA A 449 -13.63 -12.12 -34.17
N CYS A 450 -12.75 -12.15 -33.16
CA CYS A 450 -11.31 -12.04 -33.32
C CYS A 450 -10.61 -13.40 -33.35
N GLU A 451 -9.53 -13.51 -34.12
CA GLU A 451 -8.62 -14.66 -34.07
C GLU A 451 -7.31 -14.27 -33.38
N PHE A 452 -6.96 -14.97 -32.30
CA PHE A 452 -5.75 -14.72 -31.51
C PHE A 452 -4.75 -15.90 -31.50
N PRO A 453 -4.35 -16.49 -32.66
CA PRO A 453 -3.56 -17.72 -32.70
C PRO A 453 -2.21 -17.65 -31.96
N LYS A 454 -1.64 -16.45 -31.77
CA LYS A 454 -0.36 -16.24 -31.09
C LYS A 454 -0.46 -15.66 -29.68
N LEU A 455 -1.67 -15.39 -29.18
CA LEU A 455 -1.81 -14.69 -27.91
C LEU A 455 -1.35 -15.57 -26.76
N THR A 456 -0.26 -15.17 -26.13
CA THR A 456 0.37 -15.88 -25.01
C THR A 456 0.07 -15.23 -23.67
N SER A 457 -0.34 -13.95 -23.66
CA SER A 457 -0.61 -13.20 -22.44
C SER A 457 -1.87 -12.34 -22.57
N LEU A 458 -2.78 -12.50 -21.62
CA LEU A 458 -3.93 -11.62 -21.41
C LEU A 458 -3.88 -11.03 -19.99
N THR A 459 -4.02 -9.71 -19.90
CA THR A 459 -4.10 -8.99 -18.61
C THR A 459 -5.31 -8.07 -18.62
N LEU A 460 -6.19 -8.23 -17.63
CA LEU A 460 -7.33 -7.36 -17.35
C LEU A 460 -7.05 -6.63 -16.04
N VAL A 461 -7.21 -5.30 -16.01
CA VAL A 461 -6.87 -4.48 -14.84
C VAL A 461 -7.97 -3.44 -14.55
N HIS A 462 -8.34 -3.29 -13.28
CA HIS A 462 -9.07 -2.13 -12.73
C HIS A 462 -10.49 -1.84 -13.26
N GLY A 463 -11.35 -2.83 -13.55
CA GLY A 463 -12.71 -2.53 -14.04
C GLY A 463 -13.79 -3.60 -13.85
N HIS A 464 -15.06 -3.22 -14.03
CA HIS A 464 -16.21 -4.14 -13.97
C HIS A 464 -16.45 -4.80 -15.33
N VAL A 465 -16.31 -6.12 -15.50
CA VAL A 465 -16.65 -6.84 -16.77
C VAL A 465 -18.12 -7.24 -16.81
N GLY A 466 -18.72 -7.62 -15.69
CA GLY A 466 -19.97 -8.37 -15.72
C GLY A 466 -19.73 -9.80 -16.20
N ASP A 467 -20.59 -10.33 -17.09
CA ASP A 467 -20.42 -11.67 -17.65
C ASP A 467 -19.21 -11.71 -18.60
N ALA A 468 -18.32 -12.69 -18.40
CA ALA A 468 -17.09 -12.85 -19.16
C ALA A 468 -17.02 -14.17 -19.94
N ARG A 469 -18.14 -14.90 -20.08
CA ARG A 469 -18.17 -16.22 -20.74
C ARG A 469 -17.57 -16.21 -22.14
N GLY A 470 -18.00 -15.28 -22.99
CA GLY A 470 -17.51 -15.18 -24.37
C GLY A 470 -16.05 -14.71 -24.44
N LEU A 471 -15.59 -13.89 -23.48
CA LEU A 471 -14.18 -13.53 -23.36
C LEU A 471 -13.33 -14.79 -23.15
N PHE A 472 -13.68 -15.63 -22.16
CA PHE A 472 -12.93 -16.85 -21.87
C PHE A 472 -13.04 -17.89 -22.98
N ALA A 473 -14.20 -18.01 -23.63
CA ALA A 473 -14.41 -18.89 -24.78
C ALA A 473 -13.54 -18.51 -26.00
N ALA A 474 -13.21 -17.23 -26.16
CA ALA A 474 -12.40 -16.73 -27.28
C ALA A 474 -10.88 -16.87 -27.03
N LEU A 475 -10.44 -17.34 -25.87
CA LEU A 475 -9.02 -17.46 -25.55
C LEU A 475 -8.38 -18.64 -26.30
N PRO A 476 -7.20 -18.46 -26.90
CA PRO A 476 -6.54 -19.53 -27.64
C PRO A 476 -5.81 -20.50 -26.71
N ASP A 477 -5.56 -21.71 -27.22
CA ASP A 477 -4.73 -22.74 -26.57
C ASP A 477 -3.27 -22.30 -26.34
N THR A 478 -2.82 -21.24 -27.01
CA THR A 478 -1.48 -20.65 -26.86
C THR A 478 -1.34 -19.77 -25.63
N LEU A 479 -2.42 -19.49 -24.91
CA LEU A 479 -2.40 -18.64 -23.73
C LEU A 479 -1.57 -19.27 -22.61
N THR A 480 -0.51 -18.56 -22.21
CA THR A 480 0.42 -18.98 -21.14
C THR A 480 0.26 -18.17 -19.86
N ILE A 481 -0.23 -16.93 -19.96
CA ILE A 481 -0.41 -16.01 -18.85
C ILE A 481 -1.84 -15.46 -18.91
N LEU A 482 -2.57 -15.63 -17.80
CA LEU A 482 -3.85 -14.99 -17.56
C LEU A 482 -3.74 -14.17 -16.27
N ALA A 483 -3.95 -12.87 -16.36
CA ALA A 483 -3.96 -11.97 -15.21
C ALA A 483 -5.29 -11.20 -15.17
N VAL A 484 -5.94 -11.24 -14.02
CA VAL A 484 -7.15 -10.46 -13.70
C VAL A 484 -6.87 -9.73 -12.40
N GLU A 485 -6.71 -8.41 -12.48
CA GLU A 485 -6.26 -7.57 -11.36
C GLU A 485 -7.31 -6.51 -11.05
N VAL A 486 -7.93 -6.57 -9.87
CA VAL A 486 -8.88 -5.57 -9.38
C VAL A 486 -10.04 -5.37 -10.38
N CYS A 487 -10.59 -6.47 -10.90
CA CYS A 487 -11.68 -6.44 -11.87
C CYS A 487 -12.96 -7.04 -11.29
N ARG A 488 -14.08 -6.30 -11.17
CA ARG A 488 -15.37 -6.93 -10.85
C ARG A 488 -15.85 -7.79 -12.01
N LEU A 489 -15.51 -9.07 -11.99
CA LEU A 489 -16.14 -10.09 -12.80
C LEU A 489 -17.45 -10.47 -12.09
N ALA A 490 -18.53 -10.73 -12.85
CA ALA A 490 -19.62 -11.51 -12.29
C ALA A 490 -19.10 -12.95 -12.13
N CYS A 491 -18.36 -13.18 -11.05
CA CYS A 491 -17.62 -14.41 -10.76
C CYS A 491 -18.59 -15.55 -10.47
N ALA A 492 -19.04 -16.20 -11.54
CA ALA A 492 -19.85 -17.40 -11.50
C ALA A 492 -19.10 -18.54 -12.20
N PRO A 493 -19.14 -19.80 -11.69
CA PRO A 493 -18.45 -20.94 -12.30
C PRO A 493 -18.72 -21.12 -13.79
N GLU A 494 -19.89 -20.68 -14.25
CA GLU A 494 -20.35 -20.71 -15.63
C GLU A 494 -19.45 -19.92 -16.59
N MET A 495 -18.62 -18.98 -16.09
CA MET A 495 -17.65 -18.24 -16.91
C MET A 495 -16.64 -19.14 -17.65
N PHE A 496 -16.39 -20.34 -17.12
CA PHE A 496 -15.50 -21.35 -17.73
C PHE A 496 -16.26 -22.47 -18.46
N ALA A 497 -17.59 -22.38 -18.57
CA ALA A 497 -18.42 -23.45 -19.14
C ALA A 497 -18.05 -23.78 -20.59
N GLU A 498 -17.79 -22.73 -21.39
CA GLU A 498 -17.43 -22.82 -22.81
C GLU A 498 -15.93 -23.09 -23.06
N VAL A 499 -15.11 -23.01 -22.01
CA VAL A 499 -13.67 -23.34 -22.12
C VAL A 499 -13.53 -24.84 -21.97
N GLU A 500 -12.98 -25.54 -22.96
CA GLU A 500 -12.72 -26.97 -22.82
C GLU A 500 -11.50 -27.24 -21.93
N ARG A 501 -10.34 -26.63 -22.26
CA ARG A 501 -9.08 -26.70 -21.49
C ARG A 501 -8.19 -25.50 -21.77
N PHE A 502 -7.25 -25.26 -20.85
CA PHE A 502 -6.11 -24.36 -21.02
C PHE A 502 -4.81 -25.18 -21.09
N PRO A 503 -4.40 -25.67 -22.28
CA PRO A 503 -3.28 -26.60 -22.39
C PRO A 503 -1.93 -25.96 -22.06
N SER A 504 -1.75 -24.67 -22.36
CA SER A 504 -0.45 -23.98 -22.24
C SER A 504 -0.36 -23.03 -21.03
N LEU A 505 -1.42 -22.92 -20.23
CA LEU A 505 -1.52 -21.91 -19.19
C LEU A 505 -0.54 -22.18 -18.04
N ALA A 506 0.51 -21.37 -18.00
CA ALA A 506 1.62 -21.52 -17.09
C ALA A 506 1.51 -20.62 -15.86
N ARG A 507 0.85 -19.46 -15.98
CA ARG A 507 0.73 -18.47 -14.91
C ARG A 507 -0.68 -17.90 -14.85
N VAL A 508 -1.26 -17.95 -13.66
CA VAL A 508 -2.57 -17.34 -13.39
C VAL A 508 -2.42 -16.38 -12.23
N TYR A 509 -2.87 -15.14 -12.42
CA TYR A 509 -2.97 -14.12 -11.38
C TYR A 509 -4.42 -13.66 -11.27
N ILE A 510 -5.04 -13.88 -10.11
CA ILE A 510 -6.39 -13.40 -9.80
C ILE A 510 -6.31 -12.56 -8.52
N GLU A 511 -6.60 -11.28 -8.64
CA GLU A 511 -6.86 -10.37 -7.53
C GLU A 511 -8.26 -9.80 -7.69
N GLU A 512 -9.23 -10.46 -7.06
CA GLU A 512 -10.65 -10.18 -7.25
C GLU A 512 -11.41 -10.62 -6.00
N GLU A 513 -12.32 -9.79 -5.48
CA GLU A 513 -12.92 -10.05 -4.17
C GLU A 513 -14.01 -11.13 -4.21
N GLU A 514 -14.71 -11.26 -5.33
CA GLU A 514 -15.84 -12.17 -5.54
C GLU A 514 -15.45 -13.53 -6.15
N PHE A 515 -14.19 -13.72 -6.56
CA PHE A 515 -13.69 -14.99 -7.10
C PHE A 515 -13.77 -16.10 -6.04
N SER A 516 -14.82 -16.91 -6.09
CA SER A 516 -15.21 -17.87 -5.06
C SER A 516 -14.57 -19.25 -5.22
N ASP A 517 -14.72 -20.10 -4.20
CA ASP A 517 -14.31 -21.52 -4.28
C ASP A 517 -14.89 -22.25 -5.50
N ALA A 518 -16.13 -21.94 -5.89
CA ALA A 518 -16.77 -22.58 -7.04
C ALA A 518 -16.15 -22.11 -8.37
N CYS A 519 -15.72 -20.84 -8.46
CA CYS A 519 -14.97 -20.33 -9.61
C CYS A 519 -13.59 -20.97 -9.69
N LEU A 520 -12.92 -21.13 -8.54
CA LEU A 520 -11.63 -21.81 -8.45
C LEU A 520 -11.75 -23.29 -8.89
N GLU A 521 -12.76 -24.01 -8.42
CA GLU A 521 -13.04 -25.40 -8.83
C GLU A 521 -13.22 -25.48 -10.36
N ALA A 522 -14.05 -24.59 -10.93
CA ALA A 522 -14.27 -24.54 -12.38
C ALA A 522 -12.98 -24.24 -13.16
N LEU A 523 -12.13 -23.31 -12.70
CA LEU A 523 -10.82 -23.06 -13.31
C LEU A 523 -9.91 -24.30 -13.25
N LEU A 524 -9.85 -24.95 -12.08
CA LEU A 524 -9.01 -26.14 -11.87
C LEU A 524 -9.41 -27.32 -12.76
N ASP A 525 -10.68 -27.42 -13.15
CA ASP A 525 -11.18 -28.42 -14.09
C ASP A 525 -10.73 -28.16 -15.54
N ARG A 526 -10.24 -26.95 -15.86
CA ARG A 526 -9.79 -26.57 -17.21
C ARG A 526 -8.28 -26.54 -17.37
N VAL A 527 -7.51 -26.39 -16.30
CA VAL A 527 -6.04 -26.33 -16.38
C VAL A 527 -5.40 -27.71 -16.58
N THR A 528 -4.22 -27.73 -17.19
CA THR A 528 -3.41 -28.95 -17.35
C THR A 528 -2.12 -28.85 -16.50
N SER A 529 -1.23 -29.83 -16.64
CA SER A 529 0.06 -29.86 -15.93
C SER A 529 1.07 -28.79 -16.34
N SER A 530 0.68 -27.84 -17.19
CA SER A 530 1.50 -26.69 -17.58
C SER A 530 1.56 -25.59 -16.52
N LEU A 531 0.64 -25.56 -15.55
CA LEU A 531 0.59 -24.50 -14.55
C LEU A 531 1.80 -24.55 -13.61
N THR A 532 2.54 -23.44 -13.56
CA THR A 532 3.75 -23.29 -12.73
C THR A 532 3.59 -22.24 -11.64
N HIS A 533 2.74 -21.22 -11.85
CA HIS A 533 2.51 -20.17 -10.87
C HIS A 533 1.02 -19.85 -10.77
N LEU A 534 0.51 -19.78 -9.55
CA LEU A 534 -0.87 -19.47 -9.25
C LEU A 534 -0.92 -18.45 -8.11
N TRP A 535 -1.40 -17.25 -8.41
CA TRP A 535 -1.66 -16.20 -7.43
C TRP A 535 -3.16 -15.99 -7.29
N LEU A 536 -3.65 -16.17 -6.07
CA LEU A 536 -5.06 -16.07 -5.74
C LEU A 536 -5.23 -15.13 -4.54
N ARG A 537 -5.71 -13.93 -4.82
CA ARG A 537 -5.99 -12.89 -3.82
C ARG A 537 -7.49 -12.58 -3.87
N SER A 538 -8.25 -13.44 -3.19
CA SER A 538 -9.71 -13.32 -3.05
C SER A 538 -10.14 -13.78 -1.65
N ARG A 539 -10.90 -12.95 -0.95
CA ARG A 539 -11.48 -13.32 0.34
C ARG A 539 -12.58 -14.38 0.23
N ALA A 540 -13.13 -14.61 -0.96
CA ALA A 540 -14.14 -15.63 -1.21
C ALA A 540 -13.56 -17.05 -1.40
N ILE A 541 -12.23 -17.19 -1.40
CA ILE A 541 -11.54 -18.49 -1.36
C ILE A 541 -11.41 -18.94 0.10
N THR A 542 -11.95 -20.11 0.43
CA THR A 542 -11.99 -20.68 1.78
C THR A 542 -11.26 -22.04 1.84
N ASP A 543 -11.37 -22.75 2.97
CA ASP A 543 -10.85 -24.11 3.11
C ASP A 543 -11.40 -25.10 2.07
N ARG A 544 -12.59 -24.81 1.51
CA ARG A 544 -13.11 -25.59 0.38
C ARG A 544 -12.22 -25.43 -0.86
N GLY A 545 -11.85 -24.21 -1.23
CA GLY A 545 -10.91 -23.95 -2.32
C GLY A 545 -9.53 -24.54 -2.06
N ALA A 546 -9.03 -24.47 -0.82
CA ALA A 546 -7.79 -25.14 -0.43
C ALA A 546 -7.84 -26.66 -0.67
N ARG A 547 -8.95 -27.32 -0.33
CA ARG A 547 -9.17 -28.75 -0.61
C ARG A 547 -9.30 -29.05 -2.10
N ALA A 548 -9.84 -28.14 -2.90
CA ALA A 548 -9.87 -28.28 -4.36
C ALA A 548 -8.44 -28.24 -4.93
N LEU A 549 -7.62 -27.27 -4.50
CA LEU A 549 -6.19 -27.19 -4.86
C LEU A 549 -5.44 -28.46 -4.46
N ALA A 550 -5.64 -28.95 -3.23
CA ALA A 550 -4.97 -30.14 -2.71
C ALA A 550 -5.23 -31.42 -3.53
N ARG A 551 -6.40 -31.52 -4.18
CA ARG A 551 -6.82 -32.69 -4.97
C ARG A 551 -6.54 -32.56 -6.46
N CYS A 552 -6.16 -31.37 -6.93
CA CYS A 552 -5.98 -31.12 -8.36
C CYS A 552 -4.66 -31.72 -8.86
N ALA A 553 -4.74 -32.83 -9.60
CA ALA A 553 -3.57 -33.53 -10.15
C ALA A 553 -2.80 -32.69 -11.19
N ALA A 554 -3.46 -31.71 -11.83
CA ALA A 554 -2.82 -30.79 -12.77
C ALA A 554 -1.76 -29.91 -12.08
N LEU A 555 -1.82 -29.72 -10.76
CA LEU A 555 -0.89 -28.85 -10.02
C LEU A 555 0.46 -29.51 -9.68
N ARG A 556 0.74 -30.73 -10.17
CA ARG A 556 2.02 -31.43 -9.93
C ARG A 556 3.25 -30.64 -10.40
N GLY A 557 3.08 -29.81 -11.44
CA GLY A 557 4.11 -28.92 -11.96
C GLY A 557 4.29 -27.61 -11.18
N LEU A 558 3.34 -27.25 -10.32
CA LEU A 558 3.23 -25.94 -9.68
C LEU A 558 4.48 -25.65 -8.84
N LYS A 559 5.04 -24.45 -9.01
CA LYS A 559 6.25 -23.97 -8.34
C LYS A 559 5.94 -22.88 -7.32
N LEU A 560 4.93 -22.06 -7.58
CA LEU A 560 4.51 -20.99 -6.69
C LEU A 560 3.00 -21.00 -6.53
N LEU A 561 2.54 -20.94 -5.28
CA LEU A 561 1.16 -20.77 -4.89
C LEU A 561 1.06 -19.60 -3.90
N ASP A 562 0.32 -18.57 -4.25
CA ASP A 562 0.07 -17.42 -3.38
C ASP A 562 -1.41 -17.38 -2.97
N LEU A 563 -1.67 -17.45 -1.67
CA LEU A 563 -2.98 -17.43 -1.03
C LEU A 563 -3.07 -16.30 0.03
N SER A 564 -2.17 -15.33 -0.03
CA SER A 564 -1.94 -14.31 1.02
C SER A 564 -3.16 -13.47 1.41
N CYS A 565 -4.15 -13.37 0.52
CA CYS A 565 -5.38 -12.58 0.73
C CYS A 565 -6.66 -13.43 0.63
N THR A 566 -6.62 -14.66 1.16
CA THR A 566 -7.76 -15.59 1.17
C THR A 566 -8.37 -15.79 2.57
N ALA A 567 -9.52 -16.45 2.66
CA ALA A 567 -10.18 -16.80 3.92
C ALA A 567 -9.83 -18.22 4.43
N ILE A 568 -8.75 -18.82 3.91
CA ILE A 568 -8.23 -20.12 4.33
C ILE A 568 -7.79 -20.09 5.80
N THR A 569 -8.09 -21.17 6.53
CA THR A 569 -7.77 -21.41 7.94
C THR A 569 -6.81 -22.61 8.09
N ASP A 570 -6.54 -23.02 9.32
CA ASP A 570 -5.76 -24.23 9.63
C ASP A 570 -6.23 -25.46 8.86
N ASP A 571 -7.54 -25.68 8.75
CA ASP A 571 -8.07 -26.89 8.11
C ASP A 571 -7.79 -26.92 6.60
N GLY A 572 -7.77 -25.76 5.94
CA GLY A 572 -7.35 -25.65 4.55
C GLY A 572 -5.84 -25.83 4.38
N VAL A 573 -5.03 -25.29 5.30
CA VAL A 573 -3.57 -25.47 5.27
C VAL A 573 -3.17 -26.92 5.51
N ILE A 574 -3.83 -27.62 6.43
CA ILE A 574 -3.64 -29.06 6.66
C ILE A 574 -3.89 -29.84 5.36
N ALA A 575 -4.99 -29.53 4.65
CA ALA A 575 -5.28 -30.17 3.38
C ALA A 575 -4.19 -29.92 2.32
N LEU A 576 -3.62 -28.71 2.26
CA LEU A 576 -2.50 -28.39 1.37
C LEU A 576 -1.21 -29.12 1.78
N ALA A 577 -0.92 -29.22 3.08
CA ALA A 577 0.26 -29.89 3.60
C ALA A 577 0.30 -31.40 3.28
N GLU A 578 -0.87 -32.04 3.25
CA GLU A 578 -1.02 -33.47 2.92
C GLU A 578 -1.08 -33.72 1.39
N ALA A 579 -1.11 -32.66 0.58
CA ALA A 579 -1.32 -32.77 -0.86
C ALA A 579 -0.07 -33.24 -1.61
N SER A 580 -0.01 -34.54 -1.92
CA SER A 580 1.05 -35.10 -2.79
C SER A 580 1.10 -34.47 -4.19
N GLN A 581 -0.01 -33.87 -4.64
CA GLN A 581 -0.06 -33.14 -5.91
C GLN A 581 0.73 -31.83 -5.87
N LEU A 582 1.07 -31.30 -4.70
CA LEU A 582 1.87 -30.08 -4.55
C LEU A 582 3.35 -30.37 -4.25
N ALA A 583 3.83 -31.60 -4.44
CA ALA A 583 5.24 -31.96 -4.22
C ALA A 583 6.25 -31.19 -5.10
N GLY A 584 5.78 -30.57 -6.19
CA GLY A 584 6.59 -29.71 -7.04
C GLY A 584 6.79 -28.29 -6.51
N LEU A 585 6.06 -27.90 -5.46
CA LEU A 585 5.92 -26.54 -4.97
C LEU A 585 7.21 -26.08 -4.29
N ARG A 586 7.68 -24.90 -4.71
CA ARG A 586 8.89 -24.26 -4.19
C ARG A 586 8.58 -23.03 -3.36
N ARG A 587 7.33 -22.56 -3.39
CA ARG A 587 6.90 -21.39 -2.64
C ARG A 587 5.40 -21.44 -2.40
N LEU A 588 5.03 -21.38 -1.14
CA LEU A 588 3.66 -21.19 -0.67
C LEU A 588 3.58 -19.88 0.13
N ASN A 589 2.72 -18.95 -0.24
CA ASN A 589 2.40 -17.78 0.59
C ASN A 589 1.00 -17.97 1.19
N LEU A 590 0.84 -17.80 2.51
CA LEU A 590 -0.41 -18.06 3.23
C LEU A 590 -1.11 -16.78 3.74
N PRO A 591 -2.41 -16.87 4.10
CA PRO A 591 -3.18 -15.73 4.62
C PRO A 591 -2.68 -15.19 5.94
N PHE A 592 -2.77 -13.87 6.09
CA PHE A 592 -2.16 -13.14 7.18
C PHE A 592 -2.75 -13.35 8.60
N ARG A 593 -4.05 -13.71 8.71
CA ARG A 593 -4.79 -13.61 10.00
C ARG A 593 -5.60 -14.84 10.41
N ARG A 594 -5.51 -15.95 9.67
CA ARG A 594 -6.46 -17.07 9.80
C ARG A 594 -5.81 -18.44 9.99
N VAL A 595 -4.50 -18.53 9.79
CA VAL A 595 -3.70 -19.73 10.00
C VAL A 595 -2.99 -19.59 11.34
N GLY A 596 -3.26 -20.50 12.26
CA GLY A 596 -2.62 -20.64 13.56
C GLY A 596 -1.70 -21.86 13.61
N ASP A 597 -1.30 -22.23 14.84
CA ASP A 597 -0.25 -23.23 15.09
C ASP A 597 -0.52 -24.59 14.46
N ARG A 598 -1.80 -25.00 14.38
CA ARG A 598 -2.16 -26.30 13.77
C ARG A 598 -1.83 -26.33 12.28
N GLY A 599 -2.07 -25.23 11.56
CA GLY A 599 -1.74 -25.13 10.15
C GLY A 599 -0.23 -25.16 9.90
N TYR A 600 0.55 -24.43 10.70
CA TYR A 600 2.01 -24.43 10.57
C TYR A 600 2.64 -25.77 10.95
N ALA A 601 2.19 -26.40 12.04
CA ALA A 601 2.66 -27.73 12.44
C ALA A 601 2.41 -28.76 11.33
N ALA A 602 1.29 -28.67 10.61
CA ALA A 602 1.02 -29.53 9.47
C ALA A 602 1.99 -29.28 8.30
N LEU A 603 2.33 -28.02 8.03
CA LEU A 603 3.34 -27.68 7.00
C LEU A 603 4.74 -28.14 7.38
N GLU A 604 5.14 -28.02 8.65
CA GLU A 604 6.42 -28.57 9.15
C GLU A 604 6.49 -30.08 9.02
N ALA A 605 5.37 -30.77 9.26
CA ALA A 605 5.25 -32.22 9.08
C ALA A 605 5.06 -32.65 7.62
N SER A 606 4.90 -31.70 6.68
CA SER A 606 4.60 -32.03 5.28
C SER A 606 5.79 -32.72 4.61
N PRO A 607 5.60 -33.90 4.00
CA PRO A 607 6.64 -34.53 3.19
C PRO A 607 6.76 -33.90 1.78
N TYR A 608 5.87 -32.97 1.44
CA TYR A 608 5.74 -32.42 0.09
C TYR A 608 6.09 -30.93 0.01
N ILE A 609 5.71 -30.14 1.01
CA ILE A 609 5.92 -28.69 1.02
C ILE A 609 7.14 -28.37 1.89
N THR A 610 8.25 -28.09 1.24
CA THR A 610 9.54 -27.82 1.92
C THR A 610 9.87 -26.33 2.06
N TYR A 611 9.16 -25.48 1.32
CA TYR A 611 9.37 -24.03 1.36
C TYR A 611 8.03 -23.31 1.31
N TRP A 612 7.65 -22.78 2.47
CA TRP A 612 6.47 -21.94 2.67
C TRP A 612 6.91 -20.68 3.40
N LEU A 613 6.31 -19.55 3.06
CA LEU A 613 6.51 -18.29 3.74
C LEU A 613 5.37 -18.14 4.75
N PRO A 614 5.67 -18.08 6.06
CA PRO A 614 4.66 -17.66 7.01
C PRO A 614 4.12 -16.28 6.59
N PRO A 615 2.83 -16.01 6.85
CA PRO A 615 2.31 -14.68 6.73
C PRO A 615 3.19 -13.69 7.50
N ARG A 616 3.51 -12.58 6.84
CA ARG A 616 4.29 -11.49 7.43
C ARG A 616 3.43 -10.79 8.48
N HIS A 617 3.62 -11.14 9.76
CA HIS A 617 3.02 -10.52 10.96
C HIS A 617 3.01 -8.98 10.95
#